data_AF-A0AAE3ABF8-F1
#
_entry.id   AF-A0AAE3ABF8-F1
#
_cell.length_a   1.000
_cell.length_b   1.000
_cell.length_c   1.000
_cell.angle_alpha   90.00
_cell.angle_beta   90.00
_cell.angle_gamma   90.00
#
_symmetry.space_group_name_H-M   'P 1'
#
loop_
_entity.id
_entity.type
_entity.pdbx_description
1 polymer ?
#
loop_
_entity_poly.entity_id
_entity_poly.type
_entity_poly.pdbx_seq_one_letter_code
_entity_poly.pdbx_strand_id
1 'polypeptide(L)'
;MGLYDAVRREEKPRRRHPMWVVALAFAAALVTALGLTISKPQRDHDRFIRCMSDISSSTTYAFSGKFTSLRARVDGQDLRITQENGYALYGKLFNMNATFSRDVPKEDSLRLDYGDGAVLELWPYHLPDGSDRSEGIFVRFVNPEGKTYTYYTDRDTFARVTQCLSPENNPAWAE
;
A
#
# COMPACT_ATOMS: atom_id res chain seq x y z
N MET A 1 9.32 77.24 33.88
CA MET A 1 9.69 75.82 34.11
C MET A 1 8.60 75.18 34.94
N GLY A 2 7.71 74.42 34.31
CA GLY A 2 6.77 73.50 34.97
C GLY A 2 7.26 72.09 34.67
N LEU A 3 7.93 71.52 35.67
CA LEU A 3 8.60 70.23 35.71
C LEU A 3 7.54 69.11 35.73
N TYR A 4 7.76 68.05 34.96
CA TYR A 4 6.94 66.84 34.81
C TYR A 4 5.72 67.01 33.89
N ASP A 5 5.95 66.91 32.58
CA ASP A 5 5.95 65.59 31.94
C ASP A 5 4.62 64.89 32.24
N ALA A 6 3.54 65.48 31.72
CA ALA A 6 2.38 64.70 31.35
C ALA A 6 2.85 63.78 30.22
N VAL A 7 3.57 62.72 30.64
CA VAL A 7 3.81 61.51 29.88
C VAL A 7 2.42 61.10 29.47
N ARG A 8 2.06 61.53 28.26
CA ARG A 8 1.04 60.90 27.45
C ARG A 8 1.57 59.47 27.34
N ARG A 9 1.20 58.62 28.29
CA ARG A 9 1.22 57.19 28.08
C ARG A 9 0.25 57.01 26.92
N GLU A 10 0.78 57.08 25.72
CA GLU A 10 0.25 56.29 24.63
C GLU A 10 0.30 54.87 25.18
N GLU A 11 -0.79 54.44 25.80
CA GLU A 11 -1.07 53.03 25.99
C GLU A 11 -1.07 52.45 24.59
N LYS A 12 0.11 51.98 24.19
CA LYS A 12 0.35 51.21 22.99
C LYS A 12 -0.80 50.20 22.94
N PRO A 13 -1.78 50.33 22.03
CA PRO A 13 -2.99 49.56 22.12
C PRO A 13 -2.55 48.10 22.09
N ARG A 14 -2.67 47.39 23.22
CA ARG A 14 -2.42 45.96 23.26
C ARG A 14 -3.39 45.42 22.23
N ARG A 15 -2.87 44.99 21.07
CA ARG A 15 -3.61 44.27 20.03
C ARG A 15 -4.14 42.99 20.68
N ARG A 16 -5.22 43.10 21.44
CA ARG A 16 -6.03 41.97 21.85
C ARG A 16 -6.75 41.56 20.59
N HIS A 17 -6.31 40.46 20.00
CA HIS A 17 -7.07 39.82 18.95
C HIS A 17 -8.48 39.57 19.50
N PRO A 18 -9.53 40.06 18.82
CA PRO A 18 -10.88 39.88 19.32
C PRO A 18 -11.18 38.38 19.35
N MET A 19 -11.87 37.93 20.41
CA MET A 19 -12.02 36.50 20.73
C MET A 19 -12.54 35.66 19.56
N TRP A 20 -13.35 36.25 18.66
CA TRP A 20 -13.84 35.60 17.44
C TRP A 20 -12.72 35.24 16.45
N VAL A 21 -11.65 36.02 16.37
CA VAL A 21 -10.48 35.71 15.52
C VAL A 21 -9.73 34.50 16.09
N VAL A 22 -9.64 34.40 17.41
CA VAL A 22 -9.03 33.24 18.09
C VAL A 22 -9.90 31.99 17.86
N ALA A 23 -11.22 32.10 18.01
CA ALA A 23 -12.15 31.01 17.75
C ALA A 23 -12.12 30.56 16.27
N LEU A 24 -12.08 31.51 15.33
CA LEU A 24 -12.00 31.23 13.90
C LEU A 24 -10.67 30.54 13.54
N ALA A 25 -9.55 31.01 14.09
CA ALA A 25 -8.24 30.39 13.89
C ALA A 25 -8.21 28.96 14.45
N PHE A 26 -8.84 28.73 15.61
CA PHE A 26 -8.93 27.40 16.22
C PHE A 26 -9.80 26.45 15.38
N ALA A 27 -10.95 26.92 14.89
CA ALA A 27 -11.81 26.15 14.00
C ALA A 27 -11.10 25.78 12.68
N ALA A 28 -10.38 26.73 12.08
CA ALA A 28 -9.58 26.48 10.87
C ALA A 28 -8.45 25.47 11.13
N ALA A 29 -7.78 25.56 12.28
CA ALA A 29 -6.76 24.59 12.68
C ALA A 29 -7.36 23.19 12.87
N LEU A 30 -8.55 23.09 13.48
CA LEU A 30 -9.25 21.81 13.69
C LEU A 30 -9.64 21.16 12.35
N VAL A 31 -10.22 21.92 11.42
CA VAL A 31 -10.58 21.43 10.07
C VAL A 31 -9.34 20.98 9.31
N THR A 32 -8.24 21.73 9.41
CA THR A 32 -6.97 21.36 8.77
C THR A 32 -6.41 20.08 9.38
N ALA A 33 -6.44 19.94 10.70
CA ALA A 33 -5.99 18.73 11.40
C ALA A 33 -6.84 17.51 11.00
N LEU A 34 -8.17 17.64 11.00
CA LEU A 34 -9.10 16.59 10.56
C LEU A 34 -8.91 16.21 9.08
N GLY A 35 -8.74 17.20 8.20
CA GLY A 35 -8.47 16.97 6.79
C GLY A 35 -7.16 16.22 6.56
N LEU A 36 -6.12 16.52 7.34
CA LEU A 36 -4.83 15.83 7.27
C LEU A 36 -4.87 14.42 7.87
N THR A 37 -5.67 14.17 8.91
CA THR A 37 -5.79 12.84 9.52
C THR A 37 -6.64 11.88 8.68
N ILE A 38 -7.68 12.37 8.00
CA ILE A 38 -8.57 11.52 7.19
C ILE A 38 -8.00 11.28 5.78
N SER A 39 -7.21 12.23 5.25
CA SER A 39 -6.73 12.15 3.86
C SER A 39 -5.74 11.01 3.60
N LYS A 40 -4.91 10.61 4.57
CA LYS A 40 -3.98 9.48 4.41
C LYS A 40 -4.68 8.12 4.34
N PRO A 41 -5.48 7.70 5.34
CA PRO A 41 -6.10 6.38 5.31
C PRO A 41 -7.04 6.21 4.10
N GLN A 42 -7.72 7.27 3.68
CA GLN A 42 -8.57 7.22 2.49
C GLN A 42 -7.75 7.04 1.20
N ARG A 43 -6.63 7.78 1.04
CA ARG A 43 -5.76 7.64 -0.14
C ARG A 43 -5.13 6.26 -0.24
N ASP A 44 -4.71 5.69 0.89
CA ASP A 44 -4.11 4.36 0.93
C ASP A 44 -5.16 3.29 0.60
N HIS A 45 -6.38 3.41 1.15
CA HIS A 45 -7.48 2.53 0.78
C HIS A 45 -7.78 2.59 -0.73
N ASP A 46 -7.94 3.79 -1.30
CA ASP A 46 -8.16 3.94 -2.75
C ASP A 46 -7.01 3.38 -3.58
N ARG A 47 -5.77 3.49 -3.09
CA ARG A 47 -4.58 2.94 -3.76
C ARG A 47 -4.60 1.41 -3.72
N PHE A 48 -5.03 0.81 -2.62
CA PHE A 48 -5.18 -0.64 -2.49
C PHE A 48 -6.28 -1.17 -3.40
N ILE A 49 -7.46 -0.54 -3.42
CA ILE A 49 -8.56 -0.93 -4.31
C ILE A 49 -8.14 -0.88 -5.79
N ARG A 50 -7.40 0.17 -6.19
CA ARG A 50 -6.83 0.24 -7.55
C ARG A 50 -5.82 -0.87 -7.84
N CYS A 51 -4.93 -1.16 -6.89
CA CYS A 51 -3.99 -2.27 -7.02
C CYS A 51 -4.72 -3.61 -7.23
N MET A 52 -5.79 -3.86 -6.46
CA MET A 52 -6.59 -5.08 -6.57
C MET A 52 -7.38 -5.15 -7.86
N SER A 53 -7.90 -4.03 -8.34
CA SER A 53 -8.53 -3.94 -9.66
C SER A 53 -7.55 -4.30 -10.77
N ASP A 54 -6.33 -3.75 -10.73
CA ASP A 54 -5.31 -4.02 -11.76
C ASP A 54 -4.85 -5.49 -11.70
N ILE A 55 -4.60 -6.05 -10.51
CA ILE A 55 -4.28 -7.48 -10.34
C ILE A 55 -5.42 -8.37 -10.86
N SER A 56 -6.68 -8.03 -10.56
CA SER A 56 -7.84 -8.79 -11.05
C SER A 56 -7.95 -8.76 -12.58
N SER A 57 -7.67 -7.61 -13.21
CA SER A 57 -7.63 -7.47 -14.66
C SER A 57 -6.56 -8.36 -15.28
N SER A 58 -5.33 -8.33 -14.77
CA SER A 58 -4.23 -9.18 -15.25
C SER A 58 -4.46 -10.66 -14.97
N THR A 59 -5.08 -11.00 -13.82
CA THR A 59 -5.49 -12.38 -13.50
C THR A 59 -6.53 -12.88 -14.51
N THR A 60 -7.52 -12.05 -14.83
CA THR A 60 -8.54 -12.38 -15.84
C THR A 60 -7.92 -12.54 -17.22
N TYR A 61 -7.02 -11.63 -17.62
CA TYR A 61 -6.26 -11.76 -18.86
C TYR A 61 -5.54 -13.10 -18.92
N ALA A 62 -4.80 -13.45 -17.87
CA ALA A 62 -3.94 -14.61 -17.84
C ALA A 62 -4.69 -15.96 -17.96
N PHE A 63 -5.99 -15.96 -17.69
CA PHE A 63 -6.87 -17.13 -17.79
C PHE A 63 -7.93 -17.02 -18.91
N SER A 64 -7.98 -15.91 -19.65
CA SER A 64 -8.99 -15.68 -20.70
C SER A 64 -8.76 -16.45 -22.00
N GLY A 65 -7.52 -16.91 -22.25
CA GLY A 65 -7.11 -17.57 -23.49
C GLY A 65 -7.25 -19.10 -23.48
N LYS A 66 -6.94 -19.73 -24.64
CA LYS A 66 -6.85 -21.21 -24.77
C LYS A 66 -5.71 -21.82 -23.94
N PHE A 67 -4.71 -21.00 -23.61
CA PHE A 67 -3.59 -21.37 -22.75
C PHE A 67 -3.50 -20.38 -21.60
N THR A 68 -3.11 -20.90 -20.45
CA THR A 68 -2.87 -20.11 -19.24
C THR A 68 -1.52 -19.43 -19.36
N SER A 69 -1.48 -18.10 -19.33
CA SER A 69 -0.22 -17.35 -19.42
C SER A 69 0.40 -17.05 -18.05
N LEU A 70 -0.31 -17.32 -16.94
CA LEU A 70 0.20 -17.07 -15.60
C LEU A 70 1.34 -18.04 -15.26
N ARG A 71 2.55 -17.48 -15.18
CA ARG A 71 3.78 -18.21 -14.87
C ARG A 71 4.33 -17.75 -13.54
N ALA A 72 4.61 -18.67 -12.63
CA ALA A 72 5.35 -18.36 -11.40
C ALA A 72 6.77 -18.89 -11.50
N ARG A 73 7.74 -18.09 -11.07
CA ARG A 73 9.12 -18.53 -10.83
C ARG A 73 9.31 -18.72 -9.33
N VAL A 74 9.46 -19.97 -8.92
CA VAL A 74 9.64 -20.41 -7.53
C VAL A 74 10.93 -21.22 -7.47
N ASP A 75 11.89 -20.82 -6.64
CA ASP A 75 13.17 -21.51 -6.45
C ASP A 75 13.91 -21.85 -7.78
N GLY A 76 13.83 -20.93 -8.75
CA GLY A 76 14.45 -21.08 -10.08
C GLY A 76 13.64 -21.93 -11.08
N GLN A 77 12.56 -22.57 -10.66
CA GLN A 77 11.67 -23.35 -11.52
C GLN A 77 10.51 -22.48 -12.04
N ASP A 78 10.21 -22.60 -13.33
CA ASP A 78 8.98 -22.05 -13.91
C ASP A 78 7.81 -23.02 -13.75
N LEU A 79 6.73 -22.53 -13.18
CA LEU A 79 5.48 -23.24 -12.96
C LEU A 79 4.35 -22.58 -13.74
N ARG A 80 3.49 -23.40 -14.34
CA ARG A 80 2.26 -22.94 -14.96
C ARG A 80 1.15 -22.93 -13.92
N ILE A 81 0.82 -21.73 -13.43
CA ILE A 81 -0.16 -21.57 -12.36
C ILE A 81 -1.55 -21.88 -12.90
N THR A 82 -2.27 -22.78 -12.24
CA THR A 82 -3.63 -23.14 -12.63
C THR A 82 -4.60 -22.00 -12.35
N GLN A 83 -5.76 -21.99 -13.02
CA GLN A 83 -6.80 -21.00 -12.77
C GLN A 83 -7.24 -20.99 -11.31
N GLU A 84 -7.47 -22.16 -10.72
CA GLU A 84 -7.84 -22.31 -9.31
C GLU A 84 -6.81 -21.68 -8.38
N ASN A 85 -5.52 -21.99 -8.56
CA ASN A 85 -4.46 -21.46 -7.70
C ASN A 85 -4.22 -19.95 -7.91
N GLY A 86 -4.35 -19.46 -9.14
CA GLY A 86 -4.24 -18.02 -9.42
C GLY A 86 -5.35 -17.21 -8.73
N TYR A 87 -6.60 -17.68 -8.80
CA TYR A 87 -7.71 -17.05 -8.09
C TYR A 87 -7.62 -17.25 -6.57
N ALA A 88 -7.09 -18.38 -6.09
CA ALA A 88 -6.84 -18.58 -4.67
C ALA A 88 -5.81 -17.58 -4.13
N LEU A 89 -4.73 -17.32 -4.86
CA LEU A 89 -3.76 -16.27 -4.53
C LEU A 89 -4.41 -14.89 -4.52
N TYR A 90 -5.15 -14.53 -5.57
CA TYR A 90 -5.87 -13.26 -5.65
C TYR A 90 -6.82 -13.08 -4.45
N GLY A 91 -7.62 -14.10 -4.12
CA GLY A 91 -8.54 -14.06 -2.99
C GLY A 91 -7.83 -13.88 -1.65
N LYS A 92 -6.63 -14.47 -1.48
CA LYS A 92 -5.80 -14.22 -0.30
C LYS A 92 -5.35 -12.76 -0.26
N LEU A 93 -4.80 -12.22 -1.35
CA LEU A 93 -4.31 -10.84 -1.43
C LEU A 93 -5.42 -9.80 -1.20
N PHE A 94 -6.61 -10.04 -1.74
CA PHE A 94 -7.77 -9.14 -1.59
C PHE A 94 -8.24 -9.00 -0.14
N ASN A 95 -8.14 -10.06 0.64
CA ASN A 95 -8.55 -10.07 2.05
C ASN A 95 -7.48 -9.52 3.02
N MET A 96 -6.38 -8.98 2.50
CA MET A 96 -5.30 -8.41 3.31
C MET A 96 -5.49 -6.91 3.55
N ASN A 97 -4.88 -6.41 4.63
CA ASN A 97 -4.59 -4.98 4.74
C ASN A 97 -3.32 -4.65 3.93
N ALA A 98 -3.10 -3.37 3.66
CA ALA A 98 -1.89 -2.91 3.00
C ALA A 98 -1.32 -1.71 3.73
N THR A 99 -0.06 -1.83 4.16
CA THR A 99 0.73 -0.69 4.58
C THR A 99 1.70 -0.36 3.46
N PHE A 100 1.47 0.75 2.77
CA PHE A 100 2.28 1.15 1.62
C PHE A 100 3.69 1.53 2.06
N SER A 101 4.69 0.91 1.43
CA SER A 101 6.10 1.16 1.67
C SER A 101 6.83 1.32 0.34
N ARG A 102 7.91 2.11 0.33
CA ARG A 102 8.80 2.26 -0.83
C ARG A 102 10.05 1.38 -0.73
N ASP A 103 10.30 0.82 0.45
CA ASP A 103 11.51 0.06 0.74
C ASP A 103 11.31 -1.39 0.33
N VAL A 104 11.50 -1.66 -0.96
CA VAL A 104 11.38 -3.00 -1.51
C VAL A 104 12.54 -3.87 -1.04
N PRO A 105 12.28 -5.10 -0.56
CA PRO A 105 13.33 -6.05 -0.23
C PRO A 105 14.28 -6.30 -1.41
N LYS A 106 15.57 -6.50 -1.11
CA LYS A 106 16.62 -6.73 -2.11
C LYS A 106 16.89 -8.22 -2.40
N GLU A 107 16.29 -9.09 -1.60
CA GLU A 107 16.41 -10.54 -1.71
C GLU A 107 15.61 -11.07 -2.90
N ASP A 108 15.82 -12.35 -3.24
CA ASP A 108 15.07 -13.00 -4.30
C ASP A 108 13.58 -13.08 -3.96
N SER A 109 12.76 -12.65 -4.92
CA SER A 109 11.30 -12.70 -4.81
C SER A 109 10.75 -13.98 -5.41
N LEU A 110 9.62 -14.45 -4.89
CA LEU A 110 8.71 -15.25 -5.71
C LEU A 110 8.05 -14.31 -6.73
N ARG A 111 8.21 -14.61 -8.02
CA ARG A 111 7.74 -13.75 -9.11
C ARG A 111 6.66 -14.44 -9.94
N LEU A 112 5.55 -13.75 -10.17
CA LEU A 112 4.50 -14.14 -11.11
C LEU A 112 4.48 -13.17 -12.29
N ASP A 113 4.40 -13.75 -13.48
CA ASP A 113 4.28 -13.06 -14.77
C ASP A 113 2.91 -13.41 -15.36
N TYR A 114 2.07 -12.40 -15.56
CA TYR A 114 0.69 -12.57 -16.04
C TYR A 114 0.63 -12.70 -17.58
N GLY A 115 1.71 -12.37 -18.28
CA GLY A 115 1.79 -12.42 -19.75
C GLY A 115 1.23 -11.20 -20.49
N ASP A 116 0.53 -10.29 -19.81
CA ASP A 116 0.11 -8.96 -20.33
C ASP A 116 1.17 -7.86 -20.09
N GLY A 117 2.32 -8.23 -19.54
CA GLY A 117 3.36 -7.30 -19.06
C GLY A 117 3.24 -6.97 -17.58
N ALA A 118 2.17 -7.39 -16.90
CA ALA A 118 2.07 -7.25 -15.46
C ALA A 118 2.93 -8.27 -14.72
N VAL A 119 3.50 -7.84 -13.60
CA VAL A 119 4.37 -8.67 -12.74
C VAL A 119 3.97 -8.48 -11.29
N LEU A 120 3.77 -9.59 -10.58
CA LEU A 120 3.57 -9.62 -9.14
C LEU A 120 4.79 -10.29 -8.49
N GLU A 121 5.37 -9.64 -7.49
CA GLU A 121 6.49 -10.16 -6.72
C GLU A 121 6.13 -10.18 -5.24
N LEU A 122 6.50 -11.26 -4.58
CA LEU A 122 6.23 -11.54 -3.18
C LEU A 122 7.54 -11.87 -2.47
N TRP A 123 7.72 -11.32 -1.28
CA TRP A 123 8.84 -11.65 -0.39
C TRP A 123 8.33 -12.04 1.01
N PRO A 124 9.03 -12.95 1.70
CA PRO A 124 8.95 -12.98 3.16
C PRO A 124 9.40 -11.62 3.69
N TYR A 125 8.71 -11.10 4.71
CA TYR A 125 9.00 -9.76 5.21
C TYR A 125 9.03 -9.73 6.74
N HIS A 126 10.12 -9.18 7.28
CA HIS A 126 10.21 -8.90 8.71
C HIS A 126 9.43 -7.62 9.02
N LEU A 127 8.40 -7.74 9.85
CA LEU A 127 7.52 -6.63 10.18
C LEU A 127 8.20 -5.68 11.18
N PRO A 128 7.93 -4.37 11.12
CA PRO A 128 8.45 -3.41 12.09
C PRO A 128 8.05 -3.75 13.53
N ASP A 129 8.91 -3.40 14.49
CA ASP A 129 8.63 -3.52 15.92
C ASP A 129 7.29 -2.88 16.30
N GLY A 130 6.47 -3.61 17.05
CA GLY A 130 5.13 -3.18 17.45
C GLY A 130 3.99 -3.68 16.54
N SER A 131 4.30 -4.45 15.50
CA SER A 131 3.31 -5.21 14.74
C SER A 131 2.81 -6.42 15.55
N ASP A 132 1.56 -6.86 15.32
CA ASP A 132 0.98 -8.03 16.01
C ASP A 132 1.74 -9.34 15.71
N ARG A 133 2.54 -9.35 14.64
CA ARG A 133 3.38 -10.46 14.20
C ARG A 133 4.77 -9.94 13.82
N SER A 134 5.77 -10.81 13.91
CA SER A 134 7.14 -10.53 13.45
C SER A 134 7.35 -10.79 11.95
N GLU A 135 6.46 -11.57 11.34
CA GLU A 135 6.57 -11.99 9.94
C GLU A 135 5.29 -11.65 9.18
N GLY A 136 5.49 -11.21 7.94
CA GLY A 136 4.44 -10.88 7.00
C GLY A 136 4.91 -11.09 5.57
N ILE A 137 4.28 -10.34 4.66
CA ILE A 137 4.53 -10.45 3.23
C ILE A 137 4.74 -9.06 2.68
N PHE A 138 5.79 -8.89 1.89
CA PHE A 138 5.95 -7.72 1.05
C PHE A 138 5.43 -8.05 -0.35
N VAL A 139 4.66 -7.13 -0.92
CA VAL A 139 4.03 -7.26 -2.23
C VAL A 139 4.49 -6.10 -3.10
N ARG A 140 5.00 -6.42 -4.29
CA ARG A 140 5.19 -5.46 -5.38
C ARG A 140 4.37 -5.91 -6.58
N PHE A 141 3.52 -5.03 -7.08
CA PHE A 141 2.80 -5.26 -8.33
C PHE A 141 3.10 -4.14 -9.32
N VAL A 142 3.51 -4.52 -10.51
CA VAL A 142 3.68 -3.62 -11.66
C VAL A 142 2.60 -3.99 -12.67
N ASN A 143 1.73 -3.05 -12.99
CA ASN A 143 0.68 -3.27 -13.97
C ASN A 143 1.22 -3.13 -15.43
N PRO A 144 0.43 -3.47 -16.46
CA PRO A 144 0.88 -3.38 -17.85
C PRO A 144 1.32 -1.98 -18.30
N GLU A 145 0.77 -0.92 -17.70
CA GLU A 145 1.14 0.47 -17.96
C GLU A 145 2.40 0.93 -17.21
N GLY A 146 3.04 0.04 -16.43
CA GLY A 146 4.25 0.33 -15.65
C GLY A 146 3.98 1.01 -14.31
N LYS A 147 2.73 1.17 -13.90
CA LYS A 147 2.37 1.70 -12.59
C LYS A 147 2.70 0.67 -11.51
N THR A 148 3.44 1.13 -10.50
CA THR A 148 3.96 0.28 -9.43
C THR A 148 3.21 0.50 -8.11
N TYR A 149 2.81 -0.59 -7.49
CA TYR A 149 2.23 -0.67 -6.15
C TYR A 149 3.16 -1.50 -5.26
N THR A 150 3.50 -0.97 -4.09
CA THR A 150 4.39 -1.63 -3.13
C THR A 150 3.83 -1.46 -1.73
N TYR A 151 3.62 -2.57 -1.04
CA TYR A 151 3.06 -2.57 0.31
C TYR A 151 3.46 -3.85 1.05
N TYR A 152 3.37 -3.83 2.37
CA TYR A 152 3.45 -5.04 3.18
C TYR A 152 2.16 -5.26 3.96
N THR A 153 1.97 -6.49 4.42
CA THR A 153 0.82 -6.92 5.22
C THR A 153 1.27 -7.85 6.33
N ASP A 154 0.55 -7.77 7.46
CA ASP A 154 0.73 -8.62 8.65
C ASP A 154 -0.38 -9.68 8.80
N ARG A 155 -1.32 -9.75 7.85
CA ARG A 155 -2.52 -10.60 7.95
C ARG A 155 -2.22 -12.09 7.80
N ASP A 156 -1.18 -12.43 7.05
CA ASP A 156 -0.77 -13.81 6.81
C ASP A 156 0.75 -13.94 6.64
N THR A 157 1.24 -15.17 6.66
CA THR A 157 2.66 -15.48 6.45
C THR A 157 2.91 -15.78 4.97
N PHE A 158 4.13 -15.51 4.52
CA PHE A 158 4.56 -15.79 3.15
C PHE A 158 4.25 -17.22 2.73
N ALA A 159 4.66 -18.20 3.54
CA ALA A 159 4.44 -19.62 3.26
C ALA A 159 2.95 -19.99 3.07
N ARG A 160 2.04 -19.45 3.89
CA ARG A 160 0.59 -19.76 3.79
C ARG A 160 -0.06 -19.13 2.55
N VAL A 161 0.49 -18.02 2.07
CA VAL A 161 -0.03 -17.33 0.89
C VAL A 161 0.49 -17.95 -0.39
N THR A 162 1.78 -18.27 -0.41
CA THR A 162 2.46 -18.85 -1.58
C THR A 162 2.30 -20.36 -1.69
N GLN A 163 1.71 -21.04 -0.70
CA GLN A 163 1.46 -22.49 -0.75
C GLN A 163 0.75 -22.93 -2.04
N CYS A 164 -0.23 -22.15 -2.52
CA CYS A 164 -0.95 -22.45 -3.76
C CYS A 164 -0.08 -22.33 -5.03
N LEU A 165 1.12 -21.78 -4.93
CA LEU A 165 2.09 -21.61 -6.02
C LEU A 165 3.20 -22.66 -5.98
N SER A 166 3.16 -23.63 -5.06
CA SER A 166 4.20 -24.63 -4.94
C SER A 166 4.27 -25.56 -6.17
N PRO A 167 5.44 -26.18 -6.43
CA PRO A 167 5.58 -27.22 -7.47
C PRO A 167 4.66 -28.44 -7.27
N GLU A 168 4.24 -28.71 -6.04
CA GLU A 168 3.31 -29.80 -5.72
C GLU A 168 1.88 -29.49 -6.21
N ASN A 169 1.52 -28.21 -6.28
CA ASN A 169 0.17 -27.75 -6.61
C ASN A 169 0.03 -27.29 -8.07
N ASN A 170 1.14 -27.13 -8.80
CA ASN A 170 1.13 -26.61 -10.16
C ASN A 170 2.08 -27.40 -11.07
N PRO A 171 1.68 -27.69 -12.31
CA PRO A 171 2.56 -28.34 -13.26
C PRO A 171 3.75 -27.44 -13.62
N ALA A 172 4.88 -28.07 -13.96
CA ALA A 172 6.01 -27.37 -14.56
C ALA A 172 5.58 -26.66 -15.85
N TRP A 173 6.21 -25.52 -16.13
CA TRP A 173 6.02 -24.83 -17.40
C TRP A 173 6.63 -25.67 -18.53
N ALA A 174 5.80 -26.18 -19.43
CA ALA A 174 6.24 -26.83 -20.66
C ALA A 174 6.13 -25.83 -21.82
N GLU A 175 7.17 -25.77 -22.67
CA GLU A 175 7.23 -24.94 -23.88
C GLU A 175 6.19 -25.34 -24.94
#